data_AF-A0A2M9G4T8-F1
#
_entry.id   AF-A0A2M9G4T8-F1
#
_cell.length_a   1.000
_cell.length_b   1.000
_cell.length_c   1.000
_cell.angle_alpha   90.00
_cell.angle_beta   90.00
_cell.angle_gamma   90.00
#
_symmetry.space_group_name_H-M   'P 1'
#
loop_
_entity.id
_entity.type
_entity.pdbx_description
1 polymer ?
#
loop_
_entity_poly.entity_id
_entity_poly.type
_entity_poly.pdbx_seq_one_letter_code
_entity_poly.pdbx_strand_id
1 'polypeptide(L)'
;MAIELEPLPPAEAVAFFRSKGYLTGFSWRDVSAEQHGQAFTVAKAMRLDVMEAIRGELDRALAGGTTFQDFRKTLTPRLKELGWWGRKPMFDELTGETIEAQLGSDRRLRIIYDANLRAAHAAGHWTRIQATKQDLPYLRYVAVLDGRTRPQHRAWHGTLLPVDHVFWQTHYPPNGWRCRCQVQQVSEGQMRRRGWQVTEPPPESGPGRAHVNRRTGEVIEAPAGIDPGWGHNPGMAAEGRFPDPARYTDADWGHAAARAAVESPHFEDIVRGTAGGAAPVAWLDEALAAAIGTDVQRVDLSADTMRKQRGELPGNPGHPELTLVDYRRLPDLIGGGSVYSDRERSLLIFSEHEGRFYRIALKATADGQAAFLTSFTKVRRENALRQQRRRRKIDRGD
;
A
#
# COMPACT_ATOMS: atom_id res chain seq x y z
N MET A 1 -24.57 -43.65 1.50
CA MET A 1 -24.76 -42.22 1.19
C MET A 1 -23.56 -41.75 0.40
N ALA A 2 -23.76 -41.29 -0.84
CA ALA A 2 -22.72 -40.58 -1.56
C ALA A 2 -22.58 -39.19 -0.93
N ILE A 3 -21.36 -38.80 -0.57
CA ILE A 3 -21.08 -37.43 -0.12
C ILE A 3 -21.06 -36.57 -1.38
N GLU A 4 -22.04 -35.69 -1.52
CA GLU A 4 -22.07 -34.68 -2.57
C GLU A 4 -21.29 -33.45 -2.09
N LEU A 5 -20.22 -33.10 -2.81
CA LEU A 5 -19.35 -31.98 -2.44
C LEU A 5 -19.72 -30.76 -3.30
N GLU A 6 -20.21 -29.71 -2.65
CA GLU A 6 -20.52 -28.44 -3.31
C GLU A 6 -19.30 -27.48 -3.25
N PRO A 7 -18.83 -26.95 -4.39
CA PRO A 7 -17.73 -25.99 -4.39
C PRO A 7 -18.21 -24.63 -3.88
N LEU A 8 -17.65 -24.18 -2.74
CA LEU A 8 -17.92 -22.85 -2.21
C LEU A 8 -16.97 -21.79 -2.79
N PRO A 9 -17.47 -20.58 -3.10
CA PRO A 9 -16.62 -19.50 -3.56
C PRO A 9 -15.65 -19.08 -2.45
N PRO A 10 -14.44 -18.60 -2.81
CA PRO A 10 -13.49 -18.04 -1.85
C PRO A 10 -13.96 -16.66 -1.39
N ALA A 11 -14.89 -16.60 -0.45
CA ALA A 11 -15.65 -15.40 -0.06
C ALA A 11 -14.76 -14.17 0.21
N GLU A 12 -13.68 -14.31 0.96
CA GLU A 12 -12.77 -13.22 1.30
C GLU A 12 -11.97 -12.72 0.09
N ALA A 13 -11.59 -13.62 -0.82
CA ALA A 13 -10.92 -13.25 -2.05
C ALA A 13 -11.87 -12.50 -3.00
N VAL A 14 -13.13 -12.96 -3.09
CA VAL A 14 -14.19 -12.31 -3.87
C VAL A 14 -14.49 -10.93 -3.28
N ALA A 15 -14.65 -10.83 -1.96
CA ALA A 15 -14.88 -9.56 -1.27
C ALA A 15 -13.74 -8.56 -1.53
N PHE A 16 -12.49 -9.00 -1.43
CA PHE A 16 -11.32 -8.19 -1.77
C PHE A 16 -11.30 -7.75 -3.24
N PHE A 17 -11.59 -8.65 -4.17
CA PHE A 17 -11.60 -8.28 -5.59
C PHE A 17 -12.70 -7.27 -5.90
N ARG A 18 -13.86 -7.41 -5.28
CA ARG A 18 -15.01 -6.51 -5.46
C ARG A 18 -14.83 -5.15 -4.77
N SER A 19 -14.07 -5.08 -3.67
CA SER A 19 -13.79 -3.81 -3.00
C SER A 19 -12.87 -2.88 -3.80
N LYS A 20 -12.10 -3.40 -4.75
CA LYS A 20 -11.23 -2.57 -5.61
C LYS A 20 -12.06 -1.61 -6.48
N GLY A 21 -11.73 -0.31 -6.45
CA GLY A 21 -12.29 0.69 -7.36
C GLY A 21 -11.77 0.54 -8.81
N TYR A 22 -12.24 1.36 -9.73
CA TYR A 22 -11.63 1.51 -11.06
C TYR A 22 -10.59 2.63 -11.03
N LEU A 23 -9.35 2.38 -11.45
CA LEU A 23 -8.38 3.43 -11.76
C LEU A 23 -7.91 3.28 -13.22
N THR A 24 -8.06 4.33 -14.02
CA THR A 24 -7.60 4.35 -15.42
C THR A 24 -6.13 4.78 -15.45
N GLY A 25 -5.23 3.93 -15.96
CA GLY A 25 -3.79 4.23 -16.06
C GLY A 25 -3.17 3.71 -17.36
N PHE A 26 -2.38 4.56 -18.04
CA PHE A 26 -1.86 4.31 -19.39
C PHE A 26 -0.79 3.21 -19.46
N SER A 27 -0.23 2.78 -18.33
CA SER A 27 0.77 1.71 -18.26
C SER A 27 0.73 1.01 -16.91
N TRP A 28 1.08 -0.28 -16.86
CA TRP A 28 1.28 -0.99 -15.58
C TRP A 28 2.45 -0.41 -14.76
N ARG A 29 3.27 0.43 -15.39
CA ARG A 29 4.37 1.17 -14.76
C ARG A 29 3.96 2.55 -14.22
N ASP A 30 2.74 3.03 -14.53
CA ASP A 30 2.16 4.26 -13.95
C ASP A 30 1.30 3.96 -12.73
N VAL A 31 1.03 2.67 -12.47
CA VAL A 31 0.23 2.21 -11.36
C VAL A 31 1.21 1.70 -10.31
N SER A 32 1.37 2.44 -9.22
CA SER A 32 2.28 2.06 -8.13
C SER A 32 1.88 0.69 -7.55
N ALA A 33 2.81 0.03 -6.86
CA ALA A 33 2.57 -1.26 -6.20
C ALA A 33 1.27 -1.26 -5.37
N GLU A 34 1.07 -0.16 -4.65
CA GLU A 34 -0.08 0.08 -3.79
C GLU A 34 -1.40 0.26 -4.57
N GLN A 35 -1.34 0.86 -5.76
CA GLN A 35 -2.51 1.07 -6.62
C GLN A 35 -2.99 -0.24 -7.28
N HIS A 36 -2.14 -1.25 -7.47
CA HIS A 36 -2.56 -2.60 -7.86
C HIS A 36 -3.24 -3.37 -6.71
N GLY A 37 -2.89 -3.06 -5.46
CA GLY A 37 -3.55 -3.58 -4.25
C GLY A 37 -4.97 -3.05 -4.08
N GLN A 38 -5.25 -1.82 -4.53
CA GLN A 38 -6.44 -1.05 -4.13
C GLN A 38 -7.38 -0.69 -5.31
N ALA A 39 -6.94 -0.76 -6.57
CA ALA A 39 -7.79 -0.57 -7.74
C ALA A 39 -7.51 -1.56 -8.87
N PHE A 40 -8.55 -1.92 -9.62
CA PHE A 40 -8.41 -2.74 -10.82
C PHE A 40 -7.93 -1.88 -11.99
N THR A 41 -6.69 -2.10 -12.42
CA THR A 41 -6.10 -1.41 -13.58
C THR A 41 -5.58 -2.42 -14.58
N VAL A 42 -5.90 -2.20 -15.86
CA VAL A 42 -5.29 -2.91 -16.98
C VAL A 42 -4.60 -1.87 -17.82
N ALA A 43 -3.27 -1.95 -17.92
CA ALA A 43 -2.48 -1.04 -18.74
C ALA A 43 -3.14 -0.81 -20.11
N LYS A 44 -3.16 0.41 -20.65
CA LYS A 44 -3.69 0.67 -22.01
C LYS A 44 -5.16 0.25 -22.24
N ALA A 45 -5.94 -0.03 -21.20
CA ALA A 45 -7.39 -0.12 -21.26
C ALA A 45 -7.93 1.21 -20.72
N MET A 46 -7.82 2.28 -21.52
CA MET A 46 -8.30 3.62 -21.14
C MET A 46 -9.82 3.77 -21.26
N ARG A 47 -10.50 2.78 -21.85
CA ARG A 47 -11.95 2.78 -21.98
C ARG A 47 -12.58 1.98 -20.85
N LEU A 48 -13.56 2.59 -20.19
CA LEU A 48 -14.31 2.01 -19.07
C LEU A 48 -14.95 0.66 -19.45
N ASP A 49 -15.50 0.54 -20.66
CA ASP A 49 -16.13 -0.68 -21.17
C ASP A 49 -15.17 -1.88 -21.28
N VAL A 50 -13.92 -1.66 -21.70
CA VAL A 50 -12.87 -2.68 -21.72
C VAL A 50 -12.52 -3.09 -20.30
N MET A 51 -12.39 -2.13 -19.37
CA MET A 51 -12.09 -2.43 -17.97
C MET A 51 -13.22 -3.21 -17.31
N GLU A 52 -14.48 -2.85 -17.53
CA GLU A 52 -15.67 -3.56 -17.04
C GLU A 52 -15.76 -4.97 -17.61
N ALA A 53 -15.48 -5.15 -18.91
CA ALA A 53 -15.49 -6.47 -19.53
C ALA A 53 -14.45 -7.40 -18.89
N ILE A 54 -13.22 -6.91 -18.67
CA ILE A 54 -12.16 -7.72 -18.05
C ILE A 54 -12.47 -7.96 -16.57
N ARG A 55 -12.88 -6.94 -15.82
CA ARG A 55 -13.21 -7.05 -14.39
C ARG A 55 -14.36 -8.02 -14.15
N GLY A 56 -15.44 -7.91 -14.93
CA GLY A 56 -16.59 -8.79 -14.81
C GLY A 56 -16.26 -10.25 -15.12
N GLU A 57 -15.36 -10.49 -16.08
CA GLU A 57 -14.88 -11.85 -16.35
C GLU A 57 -13.99 -12.39 -15.22
N LEU A 58 -13.14 -11.55 -14.63
CA LEU A 58 -12.32 -11.92 -13.48
C LEU A 58 -13.16 -12.20 -12.23
N ASP A 59 -14.21 -11.42 -11.98
CA ASP A 59 -15.15 -11.68 -10.88
C ASP A 59 -15.84 -13.03 -11.06
N ARG A 60 -16.32 -13.32 -12.28
CA ARG A 60 -16.90 -14.63 -12.60
C ARG A 60 -15.89 -15.75 -12.43
N ALA A 61 -14.64 -15.53 -12.84
CA ALA A 61 -13.59 -16.52 -12.69
C ALA A 61 -13.26 -16.82 -11.22
N LEU A 62 -13.22 -15.77 -10.39
CA LEU A 62 -12.89 -15.87 -8.98
C LEU A 62 -14.04 -16.46 -8.16
N ALA A 63 -15.28 -16.07 -8.44
CA ALA A 63 -16.47 -16.55 -7.73
C ALA A 63 -16.91 -17.94 -8.21
N GLY A 64 -16.84 -18.21 -9.51
CA GLY A 64 -17.33 -19.45 -10.13
C GLY A 64 -16.26 -20.52 -10.39
N GLY A 65 -14.98 -20.21 -10.15
CA GLY A 65 -13.89 -21.19 -10.33
C GLY A 65 -13.61 -21.57 -11.79
N THR A 66 -13.65 -20.62 -12.72
CA THR A 66 -13.43 -20.91 -14.15
C THR A 66 -11.95 -21.14 -14.47
N THR A 67 -11.63 -21.80 -15.58
CA THR A 67 -10.23 -21.94 -16.03
C THR A 67 -9.75 -20.74 -16.86
N PHE A 68 -8.44 -20.59 -17.06
CA PHE A 68 -7.91 -19.62 -18.02
C PHE A 68 -8.40 -19.88 -19.46
N GLN A 69 -8.68 -21.14 -19.82
CA GLN A 69 -9.20 -21.47 -21.15
C GLN A 69 -10.60 -20.89 -21.35
N ASP A 70 -11.46 -20.99 -20.33
CA ASP A 70 -12.81 -20.43 -20.33
C ASP A 70 -12.76 -18.90 -20.32
N PHE A 71 -11.94 -18.32 -19.43
CA PHE A 71 -11.69 -16.88 -19.36
C PHE A 71 -11.29 -16.33 -20.73
N ARG A 72 -10.34 -16.99 -21.41
CA ARG A 72 -9.90 -16.60 -22.76
C ARG A 72 -11.03 -16.75 -23.77
N LYS A 73 -11.73 -17.87 -23.78
CA LYS A 73 -12.80 -18.18 -24.74
C LYS A 73 -13.92 -17.15 -24.69
N THR A 74 -14.31 -16.73 -23.48
CA THR A 74 -15.40 -15.76 -23.28
C THR A 74 -14.96 -14.32 -23.53
N LEU A 75 -13.79 -13.93 -23.02
CA LEU A 75 -13.37 -12.53 -23.06
C LEU A 75 -12.80 -12.10 -24.41
N THR A 76 -12.20 -13.01 -25.17
CA THR A 76 -11.53 -12.67 -26.44
C THR A 76 -12.48 -12.08 -27.49
N PRO A 77 -13.66 -12.66 -27.79
CA PRO A 77 -14.62 -12.06 -28.72
C PRO A 77 -15.06 -10.67 -28.28
N ARG A 78 -15.41 -10.51 -26.99
CA ARG A 78 -15.86 -9.23 -26.42
C ARG A 78 -14.79 -8.14 -26.55
N LEU A 79 -13.53 -8.46 -26.27
CA LEU A 79 -12.43 -7.49 -26.43
C LEU A 79 -12.15 -7.14 -27.90
N LYS A 80 -12.38 -8.07 -28.84
CA LYS A 80 -12.28 -7.77 -30.28
C LYS A 80 -13.39 -6.82 -30.72
N GLU A 81 -14.62 -7.02 -30.28
CA GLU A 81 -15.77 -6.13 -30.55
C GLU A 81 -15.54 -4.73 -29.98
N LEU A 82 -14.99 -4.63 -28.77
CA LEU A 82 -14.59 -3.35 -28.15
C LEU A 82 -13.36 -2.71 -28.83
N GLY A 83 -12.79 -3.35 -29.86
CA GLY A 83 -11.64 -2.86 -30.60
C GLY A 83 -10.31 -2.97 -29.83
N TRP A 84 -10.26 -3.66 -28.70
CA TRP A 84 -9.10 -3.83 -27.84
C TRP A 84 -8.36 -5.16 -28.10
N TRP A 85 -7.93 -5.41 -29.33
CA TRP A 85 -7.20 -6.64 -29.68
C TRP A 85 -6.09 -6.39 -30.69
N GLY A 86 -4.99 -7.15 -30.58
CA GLY A 86 -3.86 -7.07 -31.50
C GLY A 86 -2.95 -5.85 -31.25
N ARG A 87 -2.17 -5.48 -32.27
CA ARG A 87 -1.35 -4.27 -32.27
C ARG A 87 -2.13 -3.16 -32.96
N LYS A 88 -2.17 -1.98 -32.36
CA LYS A 88 -2.84 -0.80 -32.91
C LYS A 88 -2.02 0.46 -32.59
N PRO A 89 -2.08 1.48 -33.46
CA PRO A 89 -1.55 2.79 -33.14
C PRO A 89 -2.33 3.36 -31.95
N MET A 90 -1.60 3.88 -30.97
CA MET A 90 -2.15 4.48 -29.76
C MET A 90 -1.35 5.73 -29.43
N PHE A 91 -2.04 6.84 -29.23
CA PHE A 91 -1.44 8.10 -28.79
C PHE A 91 -1.03 8.00 -27.31
N ASP A 92 0.24 8.25 -27.02
CA ASP A 92 0.78 8.35 -25.66
C ASP A 92 0.79 9.82 -25.22
N GLU A 93 -0.11 10.18 -24.31
CA GLU A 93 -0.26 11.56 -23.81
C GLU A 93 0.99 12.07 -23.08
N LEU A 94 1.82 11.17 -22.55
CA LEU A 94 3.01 11.54 -21.80
C LEU A 94 4.19 11.89 -22.73
N THR A 95 4.31 11.21 -23.86
CA THR A 95 5.39 11.45 -24.83
C THR A 95 4.96 12.30 -26.02
N GLY A 96 3.65 12.45 -26.25
CA GLY A 96 3.08 13.14 -27.42
C GLY A 96 3.22 12.35 -28.72
N GLU A 97 3.63 11.08 -28.66
CA GLU A 97 3.89 10.24 -29.83
C GLU A 97 2.80 9.19 -30.04
N THR A 98 2.56 8.80 -31.30
CA THR A 98 1.73 7.62 -31.61
C THR A 98 2.61 6.39 -31.68
N ILE A 99 2.40 5.46 -30.76
CA ILE A 99 3.15 4.20 -30.69
C ILE A 99 2.31 3.01 -31.14
N GLU A 100 2.95 2.04 -31.77
CA GLU A 100 2.35 0.73 -32.06
C GLU A 100 2.22 -0.09 -30.76
N ALA A 101 1.06 -0.01 -30.12
CA ALA A 101 0.78 -0.64 -28.85
C ALA A 101 0.15 -2.03 -29.02
N GLN A 102 0.69 -3.03 -28.33
CA GLN A 102 -0.01 -4.30 -28.13
C GLN A 102 -1.17 -4.08 -27.14
N LEU A 103 -2.41 -4.23 -27.60
CA LEU A 103 -3.65 -4.25 -26.80
C LEU A 103 -3.90 -5.67 -26.26
N GLY A 104 -5.05 -6.29 -26.56
CA GLY A 104 -5.34 -7.68 -26.21
C GLY A 104 -4.45 -8.70 -26.94
N SER A 105 -4.04 -9.75 -26.22
CA SER A 105 -3.44 -10.97 -26.76
C SER A 105 -3.56 -12.10 -25.75
N ASP A 106 -3.49 -13.36 -26.18
CA ASP A 106 -3.54 -14.54 -25.31
C ASP A 106 -2.50 -14.49 -24.18
N ARG A 107 -1.26 -14.10 -24.52
CA ARG A 107 -0.19 -13.95 -23.53
C ARG A 107 -0.54 -12.90 -22.48
N ARG A 108 -1.14 -11.80 -22.90
CA ARG A 108 -1.53 -10.70 -22.01
C ARG A 108 -2.72 -11.07 -21.15
N LEU A 109 -3.75 -11.70 -21.72
CA LEU A 109 -4.89 -12.21 -20.97
C LEU A 109 -4.45 -13.17 -19.88
N ARG A 110 -3.48 -14.04 -20.17
CA ARG A 110 -2.90 -14.94 -19.16
C ARG A 110 -2.26 -14.18 -18.01
N ILE A 111 -1.48 -13.14 -18.30
CA ILE A 111 -0.85 -12.31 -17.26
C ILE A 111 -1.92 -11.61 -16.40
N ILE A 112 -2.95 -11.03 -17.03
CA ILE A 112 -4.05 -10.35 -16.34
C ILE A 112 -4.77 -11.33 -15.42
N TYR A 113 -5.16 -12.49 -15.95
CA TYR A 113 -5.82 -13.56 -15.20
C TYR A 113 -4.96 -14.01 -14.02
N ASP A 114 -3.70 -14.35 -14.30
CA ASP A 114 -2.77 -14.91 -13.32
C ASP A 114 -2.46 -13.94 -12.18
N ALA A 115 -2.25 -12.67 -12.50
CA ALA A 115 -1.91 -11.62 -11.54
C ALA A 115 -3.08 -11.30 -10.61
N ASN A 116 -4.26 -11.07 -11.18
CA ASN A 116 -5.43 -10.65 -10.40
C ASN A 116 -5.96 -11.76 -9.50
N LEU A 117 -6.11 -12.99 -10.02
CA LEU A 117 -6.62 -14.09 -9.20
C LEU A 117 -5.66 -14.44 -8.06
N ARG A 118 -4.34 -14.49 -8.33
CA ARG A 118 -3.37 -14.80 -7.26
C ARG A 118 -3.33 -13.72 -6.19
N ALA A 119 -3.34 -12.44 -6.57
CA ALA A 119 -3.40 -11.35 -5.60
C ALA A 119 -4.70 -11.42 -4.77
N ALA A 120 -5.83 -11.73 -5.41
CA ALA A 120 -7.10 -11.85 -4.71
C ALA A 120 -7.15 -13.02 -3.72
N HIS A 121 -6.69 -14.20 -4.14
CA HIS A 121 -6.57 -15.34 -3.25
C HIS A 121 -5.58 -15.08 -2.10
N ALA A 122 -4.46 -14.40 -2.38
CA ALA A 122 -3.47 -14.05 -1.36
C ALA A 122 -4.06 -13.10 -0.31
N ALA A 123 -4.84 -12.11 -0.73
CA ALA A 123 -5.54 -11.19 0.18
C ALA A 123 -6.59 -11.91 1.02
N GLY A 124 -7.44 -12.75 0.40
CA GLY A 124 -8.42 -13.55 1.16
C GLY A 124 -7.75 -14.54 2.12
N HIS A 125 -6.61 -15.11 1.73
CA HIS A 125 -5.83 -15.97 2.63
C HIS A 125 -5.28 -15.18 3.82
N TRP A 126 -4.81 -13.95 3.61
CA TRP A 126 -4.32 -13.09 4.69
C TRP A 126 -5.40 -12.77 5.73
N THR A 127 -6.61 -12.44 5.28
CA THR A 127 -7.75 -12.20 6.19
C THR A 127 -8.04 -13.44 7.06
N ARG A 128 -8.00 -14.64 6.47
CA ARG A 128 -8.15 -15.89 7.24
C ARG A 128 -6.99 -16.13 8.19
N ILE A 129 -5.76 -15.84 7.76
CA ILE A 129 -4.57 -15.94 8.61
C ILE A 129 -4.72 -15.03 9.82
N GLN A 130 -5.13 -13.78 9.63
CA GLN A 130 -5.34 -12.83 10.73
C GLN A 130 -6.44 -13.31 11.69
N ALA A 131 -7.51 -13.91 11.18
CA ALA A 131 -8.59 -14.45 12.01
C ALA A 131 -8.17 -15.66 12.86
N THR A 132 -7.17 -16.43 12.41
CA THR A 132 -6.77 -17.72 13.01
C THR A 132 -5.38 -17.69 13.65
N LYS A 133 -4.70 -16.54 13.66
CA LYS A 133 -3.30 -16.43 14.12
C LYS A 133 -3.09 -16.77 15.60
N GLN A 134 -4.14 -16.80 16.41
CA GLN A 134 -4.04 -17.26 17.80
C GLN A 134 -3.73 -18.77 17.87
N ASP A 135 -4.35 -19.56 17.01
CA ASP A 135 -4.15 -21.03 16.95
C ASP A 135 -3.00 -21.43 16.02
N LEU A 136 -2.76 -20.62 14.99
CA LEU A 136 -1.78 -20.84 13.94
C LEU A 136 -0.84 -19.62 13.80
N PRO A 137 0.04 -19.37 14.80
CA PRO A 137 0.76 -18.10 14.92
C PRO A 137 1.96 -17.93 13.98
N TYR A 138 2.32 -18.94 13.20
CA TYR A 138 3.49 -18.89 12.31
C TYR A 138 3.11 -19.04 10.85
N LEU A 139 3.91 -18.42 9.98
CA LEU A 139 3.84 -18.56 8.53
C LEU A 139 5.15 -19.13 8.00
N ARG A 140 5.02 -20.11 7.11
CA ARG A 140 6.14 -20.69 6.35
C ARG A 140 6.06 -20.23 4.90
N TYR A 141 7.12 -19.68 4.36
CA TYR A 141 7.20 -19.35 2.93
C TYR A 141 7.40 -20.62 2.10
N VAL A 142 6.56 -20.83 1.09
CA VAL A 142 6.55 -22.03 0.26
C VAL A 142 6.72 -21.66 -1.21
N ALA A 143 7.94 -21.80 -1.72
CA ALA A 143 8.20 -21.80 -3.15
C ALA A 143 7.90 -23.18 -3.79
N VAL A 144 7.57 -23.19 -5.08
CA VAL A 144 7.32 -24.43 -5.87
C VAL A 144 8.59 -25.27 -6.06
N LEU A 145 9.77 -24.64 -5.98
CA LEU A 145 11.11 -25.25 -6.12
C LEU A 145 11.42 -25.92 -7.46
N ASP A 146 10.59 -25.76 -8.48
CA ASP A 146 10.88 -26.23 -9.85
C ASP A 146 11.98 -25.39 -10.54
N GLY A 147 12.36 -25.78 -11.77
CA GLY A 147 13.37 -25.07 -12.58
C GLY A 147 13.00 -23.63 -12.97
N ARG A 148 11.77 -23.18 -12.71
CA ARG A 148 11.30 -21.80 -12.98
C ARG A 148 11.22 -20.96 -11.70
N THR A 149 11.54 -21.54 -10.54
CA THR A 149 11.59 -20.82 -9.28
C THR A 149 12.84 -19.94 -9.24
N ARG A 150 12.62 -18.63 -9.04
CA ARG A 150 13.70 -17.63 -8.98
C ARG A 150 14.67 -17.97 -7.84
N PRO A 151 15.99 -17.72 -7.99
CA PRO A 151 16.97 -18.02 -6.94
C PRO A 151 16.63 -17.41 -5.59
N GLN A 152 16.16 -16.15 -5.56
CA GLN A 152 15.76 -15.47 -4.33
C GLN A 152 14.56 -16.18 -3.66
N HIS A 153 13.54 -16.55 -4.44
CA HIS A 153 12.36 -17.25 -3.91
C HIS A 153 12.69 -18.66 -3.42
N ARG A 154 13.70 -19.31 -4.03
CA ARG A 154 14.26 -20.57 -3.56
C ARG A 154 14.98 -20.38 -2.22
N ALA A 155 15.73 -19.30 -2.05
CA ALA A 155 16.40 -18.97 -0.80
C ALA A 155 15.41 -18.65 0.33
N TRP A 156 14.26 -18.04 0.03
CA TRP A 156 13.18 -17.81 1.00
C TRP A 156 12.35 -19.05 1.31
N HIS A 157 12.49 -20.16 0.54
CA HIS A 157 11.71 -21.36 0.82
C HIS A 157 12.06 -21.91 2.21
N GLY A 158 11.05 -22.08 3.05
CA GLY A 158 11.23 -22.60 4.39
C GLY A 158 11.44 -21.54 5.46
N THR A 159 11.57 -20.25 5.10
CA THR A 159 11.48 -19.15 6.07
C THR A 159 10.22 -19.31 6.91
N LEU A 160 10.38 -19.41 8.22
CA LEU A 160 9.32 -19.65 9.17
C LEU A 160 9.35 -18.56 10.23
N LEU A 161 8.36 -17.67 10.19
CA LEU A 161 8.32 -16.47 11.03
C LEU A 161 6.90 -16.30 11.62
N PRO A 162 6.75 -15.61 12.77
CA PRO A 162 5.44 -15.23 13.28
C PRO A 162 4.59 -14.50 12.23
N VAL A 163 3.26 -14.64 12.30
CA VAL A 163 2.31 -13.99 11.38
C VAL A 163 2.52 -12.47 11.32
N ASP A 164 2.80 -11.83 12.46
CA ASP A 164 2.94 -10.38 12.57
C ASP A 164 4.38 -9.89 12.24
N HIS A 165 5.27 -10.78 11.80
CA HIS A 165 6.65 -10.41 11.44
C HIS A 165 6.72 -9.52 10.19
N VAL A 166 7.57 -8.48 10.23
CA VAL A 166 7.70 -7.43 9.20
C VAL A 166 8.03 -7.96 7.80
N PHE A 167 8.72 -9.10 7.72
CA PHE A 167 9.00 -9.82 6.47
C PHE A 167 7.75 -10.01 5.60
N TRP A 168 6.60 -10.31 6.21
CA TRP A 168 5.35 -10.54 5.48
C TRP A 168 4.70 -9.27 4.93
N GLN A 169 5.24 -8.09 5.20
CA GLN A 169 4.73 -6.85 4.61
C GLN A 169 5.15 -6.71 3.16
N THR A 170 6.36 -7.17 2.82
CA THR A 170 6.93 -7.06 1.47
C THR A 170 7.07 -8.42 0.80
N HIS A 171 7.35 -9.49 1.54
CA HIS A 171 7.66 -10.81 1.00
C HIS A 171 6.47 -11.80 1.06
N TYR A 172 5.24 -11.31 1.20
CA TYR A 172 4.05 -12.15 1.18
C TYR A 172 3.57 -12.36 -0.27
N PRO A 173 3.66 -13.60 -0.81
CA PRO A 173 3.35 -13.85 -2.21
C PRO A 173 1.92 -13.45 -2.62
N PRO A 174 1.72 -13.04 -3.89
CA PRO A 174 2.69 -13.04 -4.99
C PRO A 174 3.74 -11.91 -4.93
N ASN A 175 5.02 -12.27 -5.05
CA ASN A 175 6.14 -11.31 -5.04
C ASN A 175 6.58 -10.88 -6.46
N GLY A 176 5.70 -11.05 -7.45
CA GLY A 176 6.02 -10.71 -8.84
C GLY A 176 5.16 -11.38 -9.89
N TRP A 177 5.40 -10.98 -11.14
CA TRP A 177 4.74 -11.53 -12.32
C TRP A 177 5.02 -13.04 -12.43
N ARG A 178 3.95 -13.82 -12.54
CA ARG A 178 3.99 -15.30 -12.61
C ARG A 178 4.60 -15.96 -11.36
N CYS A 179 4.62 -15.25 -10.22
CA CYS A 179 4.93 -15.87 -8.95
C CYS A 179 3.91 -16.99 -8.65
N ARG A 180 4.40 -18.13 -8.17
CA ARG A 180 3.59 -19.30 -7.76
C ARG A 180 3.87 -19.70 -6.31
N CYS A 181 4.64 -18.89 -5.59
CA CYS A 181 4.92 -19.09 -4.19
C CYS A 181 3.65 -18.82 -3.37
N GLN A 182 3.57 -19.42 -2.20
CA GLN A 182 2.47 -19.26 -1.24
C GLN A 182 3.04 -19.15 0.17
N VAL A 183 2.20 -18.80 1.13
CA VAL A 183 2.48 -19.03 2.55
C VAL A 183 1.70 -20.23 3.04
N GLN A 184 2.22 -20.90 4.06
CA GLN A 184 1.54 -21.96 4.80
C GLN A 184 1.44 -21.51 6.26
N GLN A 185 0.24 -21.50 6.83
CA GLN A 185 0.05 -21.27 8.26
C GLN A 185 0.44 -22.52 9.06
N VAL A 186 1.11 -22.31 10.20
CA VAL A 186 1.70 -23.38 10.99
C VAL A 186 1.39 -23.14 12.47
N SER A 187 0.89 -24.18 13.14
CA SER A 187 0.75 -24.22 14.61
C SER A 187 2.08 -24.59 15.27
N GLU A 188 2.25 -24.20 16.52
CA GLU A 188 3.39 -24.61 17.33
C GLU A 188 3.52 -26.15 17.43
N GLY A 189 2.38 -26.86 17.54
CA GLY A 189 2.36 -28.32 17.51
C GLY A 189 2.85 -28.92 16.19
N GLN A 190 2.51 -28.32 15.04
CA GLN A 190 3.05 -28.73 13.74
C GLN A 190 4.55 -28.46 13.63
N MET A 191 5.03 -27.33 14.16
CA MET A 191 6.46 -27.03 14.22
C MET A 191 7.22 -28.11 14.98
N ARG A 192 6.79 -28.42 16.22
CA ARG A 192 7.39 -29.46 17.06
C ARG A 192 7.43 -30.82 16.36
N ARG A 193 6.29 -31.26 15.80
CA ARG A 193 6.21 -32.57 15.10
C ARG A 193 7.09 -32.66 13.86
N ARG A 194 7.34 -31.56 13.17
CA ARG A 194 8.16 -31.52 11.95
C ARG A 194 9.62 -31.12 12.20
N GLY A 195 9.99 -30.85 13.46
CA GLY A 195 11.33 -30.37 13.81
C GLY A 195 11.64 -29.00 13.22
N TRP A 196 10.62 -28.19 12.92
CA TRP A 196 10.82 -26.84 12.39
C TRP A 196 11.02 -25.84 13.53
N GLN A 197 11.89 -24.87 13.32
CA GLN A 197 12.16 -23.77 14.25
C GLN A 197 11.92 -22.44 13.55
N VAL A 198 11.59 -21.41 14.34
CA VAL A 198 11.54 -20.04 13.81
C VAL A 198 12.90 -19.72 13.23
N THR A 199 12.92 -19.30 11.97
CA THR A 199 14.16 -18.96 11.28
C THR A 199 14.51 -17.51 11.57
N GLU A 200 15.77 -17.14 11.41
CA GLU A 200 16.08 -15.74 11.16
C GLU A 200 15.44 -15.30 9.84
N PRO A 201 15.02 -14.03 9.69
CA PRO A 201 14.63 -13.54 8.39
C PRO A 201 15.81 -13.74 7.43
N PRO A 202 15.57 -14.17 6.18
CA PRO A 202 16.65 -14.23 5.20
C PRO A 202 17.34 -12.85 5.17
N PRO A 203 18.68 -12.79 5.05
CA PRO A 203 19.37 -11.52 4.93
C PRO A 203 18.66 -10.70 3.84
N GLU A 204 18.44 -9.41 4.12
CA GLU A 204 17.89 -8.49 3.13
C GLU A 204 18.59 -8.78 1.80
N SER A 205 17.80 -8.97 0.76
CA SER A 205 18.31 -9.37 -0.54
C SER A 205 19.02 -8.16 -1.16
N GLY A 206 20.12 -7.70 -0.57
CA GLY A 206 20.89 -6.52 -0.95
C GLY A 206 20.07 -5.21 -0.99
N PRO A 207 20.72 -4.09 -1.32
CA PRO A 207 20.02 -2.85 -1.63
C PRO A 207 18.99 -3.10 -2.73
N GLY A 208 17.79 -2.54 -2.56
CA GLY A 208 16.70 -2.67 -3.51
C GLY A 208 17.17 -2.40 -4.93
N ARG A 209 16.71 -3.20 -5.90
CA ARG A 209 17.15 -3.00 -7.27
C ARG A 209 16.36 -1.84 -7.84
N ALA A 210 16.97 -0.65 -7.87
CA ALA A 210 16.45 0.55 -8.52
C ALA A 210 15.94 0.21 -9.92
N HIS A 211 14.62 0.13 -10.09
CA HIS A 211 14.01 -0.02 -11.38
C HIS A 211 13.71 1.37 -11.94
N VAL A 212 14.58 1.83 -12.82
CA VAL A 212 14.31 3.05 -13.58
C VAL A 212 13.18 2.77 -14.57
N ASN A 213 12.03 3.38 -14.32
CA ASN A 213 10.96 3.46 -15.29
C ASN A 213 11.47 4.28 -16.48
N ARG A 214 11.91 3.61 -17.53
CA ARG A 214 12.45 4.25 -18.75
C ARG A 214 11.50 5.24 -19.43
N ARG A 215 10.22 5.28 -19.04
CA ARG A 215 9.22 6.19 -19.60
C ARG A 215 8.96 7.43 -18.74
N THR A 216 8.95 7.31 -17.41
CA THR A 216 8.72 8.45 -16.50
C THR A 216 10.03 8.99 -15.88
N GLY A 217 11.13 8.25 -16.00
CA GLY A 217 12.39 8.53 -15.30
C GLY A 217 12.37 8.15 -13.82
N GLU A 218 11.22 7.75 -13.28
CA GLU A 218 11.03 7.41 -11.88
C GLU A 218 11.80 6.15 -11.48
N VAL A 219 12.45 6.19 -10.33
CA VAL A 219 13.19 5.05 -9.78
C VAL A 219 12.31 4.38 -8.74
N ILE A 220 11.81 3.18 -9.06
CA ILE A 220 11.06 2.36 -8.10
C ILE A 220 12.06 1.43 -7.41
N GLU A 221 12.22 1.59 -6.11
CA GLU A 221 12.97 0.65 -5.28
C GLU A 221 12.06 -0.52 -4.88
N ALA A 222 12.52 -1.75 -5.17
CA ALA A 222 11.89 -2.97 -4.72
C ALA A 222 12.95 -3.87 -4.09
N PRO A 223 12.66 -4.58 -2.98
CA PRO A 223 13.57 -5.55 -2.40
C PRO A 223 14.01 -6.58 -3.46
N ALA A 224 15.27 -7.01 -3.47
CA ALA A 224 15.70 -7.90 -4.55
C ALA A 224 14.96 -9.24 -4.52
N GLY A 225 14.61 -9.74 -5.70
CA GLY A 225 13.75 -10.91 -5.85
C GLY A 225 12.26 -10.58 -5.95
N ILE A 226 11.86 -9.34 -5.62
CA ILE A 226 10.50 -8.83 -5.81
C ILE A 226 10.43 -8.00 -7.10
N ASP A 227 9.40 -8.21 -7.91
CA ASP A 227 9.19 -7.36 -9.10
C ASP A 227 8.67 -5.97 -8.68
N PRO A 228 9.03 -4.89 -9.40
CA PRO A 228 8.43 -3.57 -9.19
C PRO A 228 6.90 -3.66 -9.26
N GLY A 229 6.22 -3.06 -8.29
CA GLY A 229 4.76 -3.17 -8.16
C GLY A 229 4.27 -4.28 -7.22
N TRP A 230 5.15 -5.16 -6.73
CA TRP A 230 4.77 -6.34 -5.94
C TRP A 230 5.36 -6.37 -4.53
N GLY A 231 6.01 -5.29 -4.08
CA GLY A 231 6.63 -5.17 -2.76
C GLY A 231 5.65 -4.84 -1.64
N HIS A 232 4.45 -5.41 -1.66
CA HIS A 232 3.44 -5.21 -0.62
C HIS A 232 2.64 -6.49 -0.40
N ASN A 233 2.09 -6.66 0.80
CA ASN A 233 1.15 -7.71 1.11
C ASN A 233 -0.25 -7.36 0.57
N PRO A 234 -0.81 -8.13 -0.38
CA PRO A 234 -2.11 -7.83 -0.97
C PRO A 234 -3.25 -7.78 0.06
N GLY A 235 -3.15 -8.56 1.14
CA GLY A 235 -4.16 -8.59 2.20
C GLY A 235 -4.05 -7.44 3.20
N MET A 236 -2.85 -6.89 3.42
CA MET A 236 -2.71 -5.68 4.23
C MET A 236 -3.24 -4.46 3.47
N ALA A 237 -2.91 -4.37 2.17
CA ALA A 237 -3.41 -3.32 1.28
C ALA A 237 -4.95 -3.34 1.13
N ALA A 238 -5.58 -4.52 1.25
CA ALA A 238 -7.02 -4.73 1.22
C ALA A 238 -7.78 -4.12 2.39
N GLU A 239 -7.19 -4.18 3.58
CA GLU A 239 -7.85 -3.91 4.85
C GLU A 239 -7.68 -2.46 5.31
N GLY A 240 -7.11 -1.59 4.47
CA GLY A 240 -6.68 -0.24 4.87
C GLY A 240 -5.63 -0.26 5.99
N ARG A 241 -5.02 -1.43 6.26
CA ARG A 241 -4.02 -1.63 7.31
C ARG A 241 -2.64 -1.36 6.75
N PHE A 242 -2.25 -0.10 6.84
CA PHE A 242 -0.88 0.34 6.60
C PHE A 242 0.10 -0.34 7.59
N PRO A 243 1.40 -0.38 7.27
CA PRO A 243 2.42 -0.61 8.29
C PRO A 243 2.24 0.45 9.38
N ASP A 244 2.00 0.01 10.62
CA ASP A 244 1.77 0.90 11.76
C ASP A 244 3.13 1.42 12.26
N PRO A 245 3.47 2.72 12.10
CA PRO A 245 4.76 3.25 12.53
C PRO A 245 5.06 3.02 14.01
N ALA A 246 4.03 2.91 14.86
CA ALA A 246 4.20 2.69 16.29
C ALA A 246 4.72 1.28 16.64
N ARG A 247 4.76 0.35 15.67
CA ARG A 247 5.31 -1.00 15.86
C ARG A 247 6.82 -1.07 15.72
N TYR A 248 7.47 0.01 15.29
CA TYR A 248 8.90 0.05 15.02
C TYR A 248 9.61 0.86 16.10
N THR A 249 10.61 0.25 16.71
CA THR A 249 11.56 0.92 17.61
C THR A 249 12.73 1.54 16.84
N ASP A 250 12.94 1.09 15.58
CA ASP A 250 13.94 1.64 14.67
C ASP A 250 13.35 2.81 13.88
N ALA A 251 14.06 3.94 13.89
CA ALA A 251 13.58 5.19 13.31
C ALA A 251 13.43 5.11 11.78
N ASP A 252 14.33 4.43 11.07
CA ASP A 252 14.28 4.36 9.60
C ASP A 252 13.04 3.61 9.15
N TRP A 253 12.72 2.50 9.84
CA TRP A 253 11.50 1.73 9.59
C TRP A 253 10.22 2.48 9.97
N GLY A 254 10.23 3.21 11.09
CA GLY A 254 9.11 4.07 11.49
C GLY A 254 8.79 5.15 10.44
N HIS A 255 9.83 5.85 9.95
CA HIS A 255 9.68 6.85 8.91
C HIS A 255 9.23 6.25 7.57
N ALA A 256 9.80 5.10 7.17
CA ALA A 256 9.40 4.40 5.96
C ALA A 256 7.93 3.95 6.01
N ALA A 257 7.46 3.46 7.16
CA ALA A 257 6.06 3.09 7.39
C ALA A 257 5.11 4.29 7.21
N ALA A 258 5.46 5.45 7.76
CA ALA A 258 4.66 6.66 7.61
C ALA A 258 4.62 7.16 6.14
N ARG A 259 5.73 7.07 5.40
CA ARG A 259 5.77 7.38 3.96
C ARG A 259 4.88 6.46 3.14
N ALA A 260 4.93 5.16 3.43
CA ALA A 260 4.06 4.19 2.76
C ALA A 260 2.57 4.47 3.05
N ALA A 261 2.22 4.83 4.28
CA ALA A 261 0.83 5.09 4.66
C ALA A 261 0.20 6.27 3.88
N VAL A 262 0.93 7.36 3.66
CA VAL A 262 0.41 8.55 2.97
C VAL A 262 0.31 8.41 1.45
N GLU A 263 1.09 7.51 0.84
CA GLU A 263 0.98 7.22 -0.60
C GLU A 263 -0.27 6.40 -0.96
N SER A 264 -0.96 5.91 0.07
CA SER A 264 -2.10 5.04 -0.11
C SER A 264 -3.36 5.70 -0.68
N PRO A 265 -4.13 4.96 -1.49
CA PRO A 265 -5.48 5.35 -1.87
C PRO A 265 -6.44 5.52 -0.69
N HIS A 266 -6.35 4.73 0.38
CA HIS A 266 -7.19 4.98 1.57
C HIS A 266 -6.84 6.31 2.27
N PHE A 267 -5.56 6.69 2.34
CA PHE A 267 -5.18 8.04 2.77
C PHE A 267 -5.73 9.11 1.84
N GLU A 268 -5.61 8.91 0.53
CA GLU A 268 -6.19 9.79 -0.48
C GLU A 268 -7.72 9.94 -0.29
N ASP A 269 -8.42 8.86 0.02
CA ASP A 269 -9.86 8.88 0.28
C ASP A 269 -10.20 9.66 1.57
N ILE A 270 -9.41 9.52 2.63
CA ILE A 270 -9.53 10.33 3.85
C ILE A 270 -9.33 11.81 3.52
N VAL A 271 -8.29 12.14 2.73
CA VAL A 271 -7.97 13.51 2.33
C VAL A 271 -9.09 14.10 1.47
N ARG A 272 -9.63 13.32 0.51
CA ARG A 272 -10.75 13.71 -0.35
C ARG A 272 -12.10 13.75 0.36
N GLY A 273 -12.22 13.10 1.52
CA GLY A 273 -13.46 13.01 2.30
C GLY A 273 -14.41 11.92 1.83
N THR A 274 -13.91 10.95 1.04
CA THR A 274 -14.66 9.79 0.54
C THR A 274 -14.56 8.59 1.49
N ALA A 275 -13.66 8.61 2.48
CA ALA A 275 -13.56 7.61 3.54
C ALA A 275 -13.46 8.22 4.94
N GLY A 276 -13.96 7.48 5.93
CA GLY A 276 -13.76 7.76 7.35
C GLY A 276 -12.47 7.14 7.91
N GLY A 277 -12.27 7.24 9.22
CA GLY A 277 -11.13 6.64 9.93
C GLY A 277 -9.94 7.58 10.09
N ALA A 278 -8.75 7.00 10.22
CA ALA A 278 -7.50 7.73 10.37
C ALA A 278 -6.33 6.98 9.73
N ALA A 279 -5.32 7.71 9.28
CA ALA A 279 -4.14 7.16 8.62
C ALA A 279 -2.86 7.75 9.23
N PRO A 280 -1.79 6.95 9.40
CA PRO A 280 -0.50 7.45 9.86
C PRO A 280 0.09 8.48 8.89
N VAL A 281 0.61 9.58 9.43
CA VAL A 281 1.25 10.66 8.65
C VAL A 281 2.66 10.98 9.10
N ALA A 282 3.09 10.46 10.26
CA ALA A 282 4.46 10.56 10.72
C ALA A 282 4.77 9.53 11.81
N TRP A 283 6.06 9.22 11.93
CA TRP A 283 6.65 8.62 13.11
C TRP A 283 7.19 9.72 14.03
N LEU A 284 7.08 9.54 15.34
CA LEU A 284 7.62 10.48 16.33
C LEU A 284 8.84 9.87 16.98
N ASP A 285 9.95 10.59 16.95
CA ASP A 285 11.08 10.27 17.81
C ASP A 285 10.70 10.37 19.29
N GLU A 286 11.47 9.71 20.14
CA GLU A 286 11.18 9.58 21.57
C GLU A 286 11.17 10.95 22.28
N ALA A 287 12.04 11.87 21.85
CA ALA A 287 12.09 13.23 22.40
C ALA A 287 10.80 14.01 22.10
N LEU A 288 10.28 13.90 20.88
CA LEU A 288 9.02 14.54 20.47
C LEU A 288 7.81 13.86 21.10
N ALA A 289 7.80 12.53 21.21
CA ALA A 289 6.76 11.78 21.90
C ALA A 289 6.67 12.22 23.37
N ALA A 290 7.81 12.27 24.07
CA ALA A 290 7.90 12.76 25.45
C ALA A 290 7.46 14.23 25.57
N ALA A 291 7.81 15.09 24.60
CA ALA A 291 7.44 16.50 24.63
C ALA A 291 5.92 16.75 24.57
N ILE A 292 5.13 15.81 24.05
CA ILE A 292 3.65 15.86 24.08
C ILE A 292 3.02 14.88 25.06
N GLY A 293 3.82 14.13 25.83
CA GLY A 293 3.35 13.14 26.79
C GLY A 293 2.49 12.06 26.13
N THR A 294 2.98 11.50 25.01
CA THR A 294 2.43 10.31 24.36
C THR A 294 3.43 9.16 24.47
N ASP A 295 2.92 7.96 24.68
CA ASP A 295 3.74 6.73 24.66
C ASP A 295 3.79 6.11 23.24
N VAL A 296 3.04 6.69 22.29
CA VAL A 296 2.92 6.20 20.92
C VAL A 296 3.77 7.02 19.97
N GLN A 297 4.67 6.36 19.24
CA GLN A 297 5.57 6.95 18.24
C GLN A 297 4.91 7.14 16.85
N ARG A 298 3.61 7.45 16.81
CA ARG A 298 2.84 7.62 15.57
C ARG A 298 1.93 8.83 15.66
N VAL A 299 1.88 9.59 14.58
CA VAL A 299 0.89 10.66 14.36
C VAL A 299 -0.11 10.21 13.32
N ASP A 300 -1.40 10.31 13.64
CA ASP A 300 -2.47 10.02 12.70
C ASP A 300 -3.15 11.31 12.18
N LEU A 301 -3.56 11.28 10.91
CA LEU A 301 -4.52 12.21 10.34
C LEU A 301 -5.89 11.53 10.29
N SER A 302 -6.86 12.09 11.01
CA SER A 302 -8.23 11.59 11.03
C SER A 302 -9.11 12.26 9.98
N ALA A 303 -10.18 11.57 9.59
CA ALA A 303 -11.24 12.13 8.76
C ALA A 303 -11.85 13.40 9.40
N ASP A 304 -11.99 13.45 10.72
CA ASP A 304 -12.48 14.65 11.43
C ASP A 304 -11.52 15.84 11.32
N THR A 305 -10.21 15.61 11.44
CA THR A 305 -9.22 16.66 11.13
C THR A 305 -9.36 17.09 9.67
N MET A 306 -9.59 16.15 8.75
CA MET A 306 -9.75 16.51 7.34
C MET A 306 -11.03 17.31 7.04
N ARG A 307 -12.15 17.05 7.73
CA ARG A 307 -13.36 17.90 7.63
C ARG A 307 -13.05 19.35 8.01
N LYS A 308 -12.28 19.55 9.08
CA LYS A 308 -11.78 20.86 9.50
C LYS A 308 -10.89 21.48 8.42
N GLN A 309 -9.96 20.70 7.87
CA GLN A 309 -9.00 21.17 6.87
C GLN A 309 -9.66 21.53 5.53
N ARG A 310 -10.79 20.91 5.18
CA ARG A 310 -11.58 21.24 3.98
C ARG A 310 -12.57 22.39 4.19
N GLY A 311 -12.68 22.92 5.40
CA GLY A 311 -13.60 24.02 5.71
C GLY A 311 -15.06 23.57 5.85
N GLU A 312 -15.30 22.29 6.15
CA GLU A 312 -16.65 21.74 6.35
C GLU A 312 -17.22 22.03 7.74
N LEU A 313 -16.40 22.60 8.64
CA LEU A 313 -16.83 23.01 9.98
C LEU A 313 -17.28 24.48 10.00
N PRO A 314 -18.36 24.82 10.72
CA PRO A 314 -18.85 26.20 10.81
C PRO A 314 -17.76 27.18 11.27
N GLY A 315 -17.61 28.30 10.54
CA GLY A 315 -16.67 29.36 10.88
C GLY A 315 -15.19 29.05 10.59
N ASN A 316 -14.89 27.94 9.92
CA ASN A 316 -13.54 27.62 9.48
C ASN A 316 -13.45 27.59 7.94
N PRO A 317 -12.69 28.50 7.31
CA PRO A 317 -12.55 28.54 5.85
C PRO A 317 -11.77 27.33 5.28
N GLY A 318 -11.14 26.53 6.14
CA GLY A 318 -10.29 25.43 5.72
C GLY A 318 -9.00 25.91 5.05
N HIS A 319 -8.39 24.99 4.32
CA HIS A 319 -7.13 25.15 3.61
C HIS A 319 -7.25 24.60 2.18
N PRO A 320 -8.08 25.21 1.32
CA PRO A 320 -8.26 24.76 -0.07
C PRO A 320 -6.97 24.88 -0.91
N GLU A 321 -5.99 25.65 -0.44
CA GLU A 321 -4.66 25.75 -1.06
C GLU A 321 -3.79 24.50 -0.87
N LEU A 322 -4.20 23.56 -0.01
CA LEU A 322 -3.50 22.30 0.22
C LEU A 322 -4.08 21.21 -0.67
N THR A 323 -3.18 20.57 -1.41
CA THR A 323 -3.48 19.46 -2.31
C THR A 323 -3.07 18.13 -1.69
N LEU A 324 -3.53 17.01 -2.26
CA LEU A 324 -3.07 15.66 -1.86
C LEU A 324 -1.53 15.55 -1.86
N VAL A 325 -0.86 16.19 -2.84
CA VAL A 325 0.60 16.24 -2.92
C VAL A 325 1.22 16.91 -1.69
N ASP A 326 0.59 17.95 -1.15
CA ASP A 326 1.06 18.59 0.08
C ASP A 326 0.89 17.66 1.29
N TYR A 327 -0.23 16.92 1.36
CA TYR A 327 -0.49 15.97 2.45
C TYR A 327 0.45 14.75 2.41
N ARG A 328 0.81 14.25 1.22
CA ARG A 328 1.78 13.17 1.04
C ARG A 328 3.20 13.51 1.50
N ARG A 329 3.51 14.80 1.60
CA ARG A 329 4.80 15.28 2.11
C ARG A 329 4.87 15.35 3.63
N LEU A 330 3.77 15.09 4.35
CA LEU A 330 3.73 15.20 5.81
C LEU A 330 4.83 14.40 6.53
N PRO A 331 5.18 13.15 6.16
CA PRO A 331 6.25 12.43 6.82
C PRO A 331 7.60 13.16 6.75
N ASP A 332 7.95 13.72 5.59
CA ASP A 332 9.22 14.43 5.41
C ASP A 332 9.19 15.83 6.02
N LEU A 333 8.07 16.54 5.91
CA LEU A 333 7.90 17.85 6.54
C LEU A 333 7.95 17.72 8.06
N ILE A 334 7.34 16.67 8.63
CA ILE A 334 7.37 16.38 10.06
C ILE A 334 8.75 15.85 10.45
N GLY A 335 9.44 15.05 9.64
CA GLY A 335 10.78 14.54 9.95
C GLY A 335 11.87 15.62 9.93
N GLY A 336 11.87 16.51 8.92
CA GLY A 336 12.90 17.54 8.75
C GLY A 336 12.58 18.91 9.37
N GLY A 337 11.40 19.06 9.96
CA GLY A 337 10.91 20.35 10.44
C GLY A 337 11.51 20.84 11.75
N SER A 338 11.60 22.15 11.92
CA SER A 338 11.95 22.78 13.20
C SER A 338 10.78 22.74 14.18
N VAL A 339 11.01 22.21 15.39
CA VAL A 339 9.93 21.90 16.36
C VAL A 339 9.90 22.89 17.52
N TYR A 340 8.70 23.26 17.94
CA TYR A 340 8.45 24.23 19.00
C TYR A 340 7.29 23.77 19.88
N SER A 341 7.39 24.03 21.19
CA SER A 341 6.27 23.85 22.11
C SER A 341 5.14 24.85 21.79
N ASP A 342 3.88 24.42 21.88
CA ASP A 342 2.73 25.32 21.69
C ASP A 342 1.87 25.48 22.94
N ARG A 343 1.02 24.49 23.23
CA ARG A 343 0.18 24.37 24.43
C ARG A 343 0.45 23.02 25.10
N GLU A 344 -0.26 22.75 26.19
CA GLU A 344 -0.20 21.45 26.85
C GLU A 344 -0.40 20.30 25.85
N ARG A 345 0.56 19.36 25.84
CA ARG A 345 0.58 18.16 24.97
C ARG A 345 0.49 18.47 23.48
N SER A 346 1.01 19.61 23.04
CA SER A 346 1.00 20.00 21.63
C SER A 346 2.29 20.65 21.16
N LEU A 347 2.62 20.38 19.90
CA LEU A 347 3.81 20.88 19.22
C LEU A 347 3.41 21.59 17.94
N LEU A 348 4.23 22.56 17.57
CA LEU A 348 4.22 23.19 16.26
C LEU A 348 5.52 22.87 15.54
N ILE A 349 5.37 22.39 14.31
CA ILE A 349 6.47 22.11 13.41
C ILE A 349 6.41 23.08 12.24
N PHE A 350 7.54 23.67 11.92
CA PHE A 350 7.71 24.56 10.78
C PHE A 350 8.75 24.00 9.83
N SER A 351 8.36 23.89 8.56
CA SER A 351 9.18 23.25 7.52
C SER A 351 9.12 24.06 6.24
N GLU A 352 10.22 24.06 5.48
CA GLU A 352 10.33 24.72 4.18
C GLU A 352 10.54 23.67 3.10
N HIS A 353 9.78 23.76 2.01
CA HIS A 353 9.94 22.88 0.86
C HIS A 353 9.57 23.64 -0.42
N GLU A 354 10.45 23.60 -1.42
CA GLU A 354 10.28 24.31 -2.71
C GLU A 354 9.93 25.80 -2.54
N GLY A 355 10.56 26.48 -1.58
CA GLY A 355 10.31 27.90 -1.26
C GLY A 355 8.96 28.19 -0.59
N ARG A 356 8.19 27.15 -0.22
CA ARG A 356 6.93 27.26 0.53
C ARG A 356 7.15 26.89 1.99
N PHE A 357 6.56 27.68 2.88
CA PHE A 357 6.61 27.44 4.32
C PHE A 357 5.32 26.77 4.79
N TYR A 358 5.49 25.73 5.61
CA TYR A 358 4.41 24.96 6.19
C TYR A 358 4.42 25.11 7.71
N ARG A 359 3.22 25.15 8.29
CA ARG A 359 2.99 25.05 9.73
C ARG A 359 2.13 23.82 9.99
N ILE A 360 2.63 22.94 10.85
CA ILE A 360 2.04 21.65 11.20
C ILE A 360 1.82 21.65 12.71
N ALA A 361 0.61 21.32 13.16
CA ALA A 361 0.26 21.28 14.57
C ALA A 361 -0.11 19.86 14.99
N LEU A 362 0.62 19.33 15.97
CA LEU A 362 0.43 17.99 16.52
C LEU A 362 -0.09 18.09 17.95
N LYS A 363 -0.94 17.15 18.34
CA LYS A 363 -1.48 17.07 19.70
C LYS A 363 -1.64 15.62 20.16
N ALA A 364 -1.21 15.32 21.38
CA ALA A 364 -1.52 14.06 22.04
C ALA A 364 -2.85 14.11 22.78
N THR A 365 -3.46 12.93 22.91
CA THR A 365 -4.65 12.68 23.73
C THR A 365 -4.35 12.83 25.23
N ALA A 366 -5.40 13.01 26.03
CA ALA A 366 -5.27 13.21 27.47
C ALA A 366 -4.78 11.96 28.23
N ASP A 367 -4.94 10.77 27.66
CA ASP A 367 -4.41 9.52 28.18
C ASP A 367 -3.01 9.18 27.63
N GLY A 368 -2.49 9.96 26.68
CA GLY A 368 -1.19 9.73 26.05
C GLY A 368 -1.15 8.52 25.12
N GLN A 369 -2.30 7.93 24.79
CA GLN A 369 -2.39 6.68 24.01
C GLN A 369 -2.51 6.93 22.50
N ALA A 370 -2.52 8.19 22.06
CA ALA A 370 -2.55 8.56 20.65
C ALA A 370 -2.07 9.99 20.42
N ALA A 371 -1.44 10.23 19.26
CA ALA A 371 -1.11 11.57 18.78
C ALA A 371 -1.74 11.82 17.39
N PHE A 372 -2.24 13.05 17.19
CA PHE A 372 -2.95 13.44 15.99
C PHE A 372 -2.38 14.71 15.37
N LEU A 373 -2.40 14.74 14.03
CA LEU A 373 -2.34 15.99 13.28
C LEU A 373 -3.66 16.75 13.50
N THR A 374 -3.56 18.01 13.93
CA THR A 374 -4.74 18.86 14.24
C THR A 374 -4.90 20.05 13.29
N SER A 375 -3.82 20.43 12.60
CA SER A 375 -3.82 21.49 11.59
C SER A 375 -2.56 21.37 10.73
N PHE A 376 -2.73 21.57 9.42
CA PHE A 376 -1.64 21.70 8.46
C PHE A 376 -1.96 22.87 7.54
N THR A 377 -1.03 23.83 7.39
CA THR A 377 -1.31 25.10 6.70
C THR A 377 -0.08 25.62 5.96
N LYS A 378 -0.27 26.23 4.79
CA LYS A 378 0.76 27.08 4.17
C LYS A 378 0.81 28.43 4.87
N VAL A 379 2.01 28.91 5.19
CA VAL A 379 2.21 30.18 5.90
C VAL A 379 3.23 31.04 5.17
N ARG A 380 3.13 32.37 5.32
CA ARG A 380 4.20 33.27 4.86
C ARG A 380 5.42 33.11 5.75
N ARG A 381 6.62 33.14 5.15
CA ARG A 381 7.90 33.03 5.86
C ARG A 381 7.99 33.95 7.07
N GLU A 382 7.65 35.23 6.91
CA GLU A 382 7.68 36.22 8.00
C GLU A 382 6.76 35.84 9.17
N ASN A 383 5.56 35.31 8.88
CA ASN A 383 4.62 34.86 9.90
C ASN A 383 5.13 33.62 10.63
N ALA A 384 5.77 32.69 9.91
CA ALA A 384 6.41 31.51 10.50
C ALA A 384 7.54 31.93 11.46
N LEU A 385 8.49 32.74 10.97
CA LEU A 385 9.62 33.25 11.76
C LEU A 385 9.15 34.03 13.00
N ARG A 386 8.09 34.83 12.89
CA ARG A 386 7.50 35.54 14.04
C ARG A 386 6.97 34.58 15.10
N GLN A 387 6.35 33.48 14.70
CA GLN A 387 5.82 32.47 15.65
C GLN A 387 6.95 31.67 16.31
N GLN A 388 7.97 31.30 15.53
CA GLN A 388 9.16 30.60 16.04
C GLN A 388 9.85 31.38 17.17
N ARG A 389 10.05 32.70 17.00
CA ARG A 389 10.69 33.57 18.01
C ARG A 389 9.93 33.67 19.33
N ARG A 390 8.63 33.36 19.35
CA ARG A 390 7.77 33.46 20.54
C ARG A 390 7.61 32.13 21.26
N ARG A 391 8.29 31.07 20.81
CA ARG A 391 8.10 29.70 21.31
C ARG A 391 9.43 29.07 21.68
N ARG A 392 9.39 28.18 22.68
CA ARG A 392 10.55 27.38 23.04
C ARG A 392 10.77 26.32 21.95
N LYS A 393 11.96 26.34 21.36
CA LYS A 393 12.40 25.31 20.41
C LYS A 393 12.65 23.99 21.17
N ILE A 394 12.32 22.88 20.52
CA ILE A 394 12.61 21.52 20.99
C ILE A 394 13.61 20.91 20.02
N ASP A 395 14.73 20.44 20.56
CA ASP A 395 15.76 19.75 19.78
C ASP A 395 15.45 18.24 19.77
N ARG A 396 15.70 17.58 18.64
CA ARG A 396 15.30 16.18 18.41
C ARG A 396 16.23 15.13 19.02
N GLY A 397 17.37 15.55 19.58
CA GLY A 397 18.47 14.63 19.89
C GLY A 397 19.15 14.15 18.61
N ASP A 398 20.49 14.10 18.62
CA ASP A 398 21.28 13.59 17.50
C ASP A 398 21.21 12.06 17.39
#